data_AF-A0A4C1WJH2-F1
#
_entry.id   AF-A0A4C1WJH2-F1
#
_cell.length_a   1.000
_cell.length_b   1.000
_cell.length_c   1.000
_cell.angle_alpha   90.00
_cell.angle_beta   90.00
_cell.angle_gamma   90.00
#
_symmetry.space_group_name_H-M   'P 1'
#
loop_
_entity.id
_entity.type
_entity.pdbx_description
1 polymer ?
#
loop_
_entity_poly.entity_id
_entity_poly.type
_entity_poly.pdbx_seq_one_letter_code
_entity_poly.pdbx_strand_id
1 'polypeptide(L)'
;MRWAGLEWEVLLHRPYPPDIAPSDYHLFRSMTHALSEQRFTSYEDTKNWVDSWIASKDKEFFRLGIQTLPERWKKVVTSYGQYFD
;
A
#
# COMPACT_ATOMS: atom_id res chain seq x y z
N MET A 1 -1.13 -14.98 -16.57
CA MET A 1 0.34 -14.83 -16.50
C MET A 1 0.86 -15.70 -15.36
N ARG A 2 1.73 -16.68 -15.63
CA ARG A 2 2.41 -17.49 -14.61
C ARG A 2 3.85 -16.98 -14.52
N TRP A 3 4.28 -16.56 -13.34
CA TRP A 3 5.69 -16.29 -13.04
C TRP A 3 6.41 -17.64 -12.94
N ALA A 4 6.76 -18.22 -14.09
CA ALA A 4 7.36 -19.55 -14.14
C ALA A 4 8.73 -19.53 -13.43
N GLY A 5 8.81 -20.15 -12.25
CA GLY A 5 10.04 -20.31 -11.46
C GLY A 5 9.91 -19.90 -9.99
N LEU A 6 8.87 -19.15 -9.63
CA LEU A 6 8.57 -18.80 -8.23
C LEU A 6 7.28 -19.52 -7.85
N GLU A 7 7.29 -20.36 -6.81
CA GLU A 7 6.12 -21.08 -6.29
C GLU A 7 5.13 -20.15 -5.56
N TRP A 8 4.94 -18.94 -6.09
CA TRP A 8 4.14 -17.90 -5.47
C TRP A 8 2.70 -18.00 -5.94
N GLU A 9 1.77 -18.01 -4.99
CA GLU A 9 0.36 -17.86 -5.27
C GLU A 9 0.05 -16.39 -5.61
N VAL A 10 -0.55 -16.16 -6.78
CA VAL A 10 -0.99 -14.82 -7.19
C VAL A 10 -2.42 -14.62 -6.74
N LEU A 11 -2.63 -13.70 -5.79
CA LEU A 11 -3.96 -13.30 -5.36
C LEU A 11 -4.70 -12.59 -6.49
N LEU A 12 -5.97 -12.95 -6.69
CA LEU A 12 -6.84 -12.27 -7.65
C LEU A 12 -7.10 -10.83 -7.18
N HIS A 13 -6.70 -9.86 -8.00
CA HIS A 13 -6.94 -8.45 -7.77
C HIS A 13 -7.97 -7.94 -8.78
N ARG A 14 -9.05 -7.29 -8.31
CA ARG A 14 -10.03 -6.68 -9.23
C ARG A 14 -9.43 -5.45 -9.94
N PRO A 15 -9.87 -5.10 -11.15
CA PRO A 15 -9.30 -3.96 -11.89
C PRO A 15 -9.52 -2.58 -11.25
N TYR A 16 -10.47 -2.45 -10.33
CA TYR A 16 -10.82 -1.22 -9.59
C TYR A 16 -11.45 -1.69 -8.27
N PRO A 17 -10.87 -1.47 -7.07
CA PRO A 17 -10.56 -0.15 -6.49
C PRO A 17 -9.18 -0.02 -5.78
N PRO A 18 -8.65 1.20 -5.58
CA PRO A 18 -7.44 1.46 -4.79
C PRO A 18 -7.62 1.10 -3.29
N ASP A 19 -8.87 0.95 -2.84
CA ASP A 19 -9.22 0.69 -1.44
C ASP A 19 -8.84 -0.71 -0.94
N ILE A 20 -8.32 -1.59 -1.80
CA ILE A 20 -7.96 -2.98 -1.45
C ILE A 20 -6.45 -3.21 -1.40
N ALA A 21 -5.64 -2.40 -2.09
CA ALA A 21 -4.20 -2.60 -2.11
C ALA A 21 -3.56 -2.03 -0.84
N PRO A 22 -2.90 -2.84 0.01
CA PRO A 22 -2.25 -2.34 1.23
C PRO A 22 -1.18 -1.29 0.96
N SER A 23 -0.56 -1.32 -0.23
CA SER A 23 0.32 -0.25 -0.69
C SER A 23 -0.41 1.08 -0.75
N ASP A 24 -1.62 1.12 -1.31
CA ASP A 24 -2.33 2.35 -1.65
C ASP A 24 -3.02 2.93 -0.42
N TYR A 25 -3.85 2.12 0.27
CA TYR A 25 -4.65 2.62 1.37
C TYR A 25 -3.87 2.88 2.66
N HIS A 26 -2.67 2.30 2.82
CA HIS A 26 -1.89 2.39 4.05
C HIS A 26 -0.51 3.02 3.82
N LEU A 27 0.35 2.38 3.03
CA LEU A 27 1.75 2.81 2.85
C LEU A 27 1.82 4.18 2.14
N PHE A 28 1.30 4.27 0.92
CA PHE A 28 1.28 5.48 0.11
C PHE A 28 0.38 6.55 0.71
N ARG A 29 -0.74 6.16 1.33
CA ARG A 29 -1.58 7.10 2.08
C ARG A 29 -0.79 7.79 3.20
N SER A 30 -0.06 7.03 4.01
CA SER A 30 0.80 7.60 5.06
C SER A 30 1.95 8.42 4.48
N MET A 31 2.56 7.96 3.39
CA MET A 31 3.69 8.63 2.76
C MET A 31 3.30 9.95 2.10
N THR A 32 2.11 10.05 1.51
CA THR A 32 1.61 11.28 0.86
C THR A 32 1.61 12.47 1.82
N HIS A 33 1.19 12.26 3.08
CA HIS A 33 1.23 13.31 4.10
C HIS A 33 2.66 13.74 4.45
N ALA A 34 3.61 12.81 4.48
CA ALA A 34 5.00 13.14 4.75
C ALA A 34 5.68 13.81 3.55
N LEU A 35 5.24 13.49 2.33
CA LEU A 35 5.75 14.06 1.07
C LEU A 35 5.27 15.48 0.82
N SER A 36 4.09 15.88 1.31
CA SER A 36 3.53 17.21 1.03
C SER A 36 4.39 18.37 1.55
N GLU A 37 5.29 18.09 2.50
CA GLU A 37 6.19 19.08 3.11
C GLU A 37 7.60 19.05 2.50
N GLN A 38 7.88 18.15 1.55
CA GLN A 38 9.22 17.93 1.02
C GLN A 38 9.42 18.57 -0.34
N ARG A 39 10.64 19.04 -0.59
CA ARG A 39 11.11 19.46 -1.92
C ARG A 39 12.44 18.76 -2.19
N PHE A 40 12.48 17.93 -3.22
CA PHE A 40 13.69 17.22 -3.62
C PHE A 40 14.37 17.94 -4.78
N THR A 41 15.69 18.00 -4.76
CA THR A 41 16.49 18.66 -5.82
C THR A 41 17.20 17.65 -6.73
N SER A 42 17.27 16.39 -6.31
CA SER A 42 17.89 15.31 -7.06
C SER A 42 17.17 13.98 -6.83
N TYR A 43 17.49 13.00 -7.68
CA TYR A 43 17.03 11.62 -7.50
C TYR A 43 17.57 11.01 -6.21
N GLU A 44 18.86 11.22 -5.90
CA GLU A 44 19.49 10.78 -4.65
C GLU A 44 18.77 11.31 -3.41
N ASP A 45 18.34 12.58 -3.41
CA ASP A 45 17.57 13.16 -2.30
C ASP A 45 16.26 12.41 -2.09
N THR A 46 15.52 12.14 -3.18
CA THR A 46 14.27 11.39 -3.13
C THR A 46 14.50 9.97 -2.63
N LYS A 47 15.52 9.28 -3.17
CA LYS A 47 15.85 7.90 -2.78
C LYS A 47 16.20 7.82 -1.29
N ASN A 48 17.11 8.69 -0.82
CA ASN A 48 17.55 8.70 0.57
C ASN A 48 16.40 9.03 1.53
N TRP A 49 15.49 9.93 1.13
CA TRP A 49 14.30 10.24 1.91
C TRP A 49 13.35 9.05 2.00
N VAL A 50 13.07 8.36 0.89
CA VAL A 50 12.21 7.16 0.88
C VAL A 50 12.81 6.05 1.75
N ASP A 51 14.12 5.78 1.60
CA ASP A 51 14.83 4.79 2.40
C ASP A 51 14.73 5.11 3.90
N SER A 52 14.94 6.38 4.27
CA SER A 52 14.84 6.85 5.65
C SER A 52 13.41 6.79 6.20
N TRP A 53 12.41 7.16 5.39
CA TRP A 53 11.00 7.14 5.79
C TRP A 53 10.50 5.72 6.02
N ILE A 54 10.89 4.77 5.16
CA ILE A 54 10.56 3.34 5.34
C ILE A 54 11.24 2.80 6.60
N ALA A 55 12.53 3.11 6.80
CA ALA A 55 13.29 2.68 7.96
C ALA A 55 12.76 3.28 9.28
N SER A 56 12.09 4.43 9.23
CA SER A 56 11.48 5.06 10.41
C SER A 56 10.17 4.41 10.84
N LYS A 57 9.58 3.51 10.04
CA LYS A 57 8.35 2.80 10.40
C LYS A 57 8.68 1.54 11.17
N ASP A 58 7.99 1.32 12.27
CA ASP A 58 8.10 0.09 13.03
C ASP A 58 7.41 -1.09 12.30
N LYS A 59 7.66 -2.30 12.78
CA LYS A 59 7.06 -3.53 12.23
C LYS A 59 5.53 -3.55 12.36
N GLU A 60 4.99 -2.90 13.39
CA GLU A 60 3.56 -2.84 13.65
C GLU A 60 2.84 -2.03 12.58
N PHE A 61 3.44 -0.93 12.12
CA PHE A 61 2.93 -0.14 11.01
C PHE A 61 2.66 -1.01 9.78
N PHE A 62 3.62 -1.84 9.35
CA PHE A 62 3.42 -2.73 8.20
C PHE A 62 2.41 -3.84 8.50
N ARG A 63 2.44 -4.40 9.72
CA ARG A 63 1.53 -5.45 10.16
C ARG A 63 0.07 -4.98 10.11
N LEU A 64 -0.22 -3.80 10.62
CA LEU A 64 -1.56 -3.18 10.60
C LEU A 64 -2.06 -2.96 9.18
N GLY A 65 -1.18 -2.53 8.27
CA GLY A 65 -1.49 -2.40 6.85
C GLY A 65 -2.03 -3.70 6.28
N ILE A 66 -1.44 -4.84 6.59
CA ILE A 66 -1.90 -6.15 6.09
C ILE A 66 -3.12 -6.67 6.88
N GLN A 67 -3.16 -6.49 8.20
CA GLN A 67 -4.23 -7.02 9.05
C GLN A 67 -5.60 -6.38 8.80
N THR A 68 -5.63 -5.17 8.23
CA THR A 68 -6.87 -4.46 7.87
C THR A 68 -7.49 -4.97 6.56
N LEU A 69 -6.77 -5.81 5.81
CA LEU A 69 -7.22 -6.33 4.52
C LEU A 69 -8.54 -7.14 4.60
N PRO A 70 -8.74 -8.06 5.56
CA PRO A 70 -10.00 -8.80 5.67
C PRO A 70 -11.21 -7.91 5.96
N GLU A 71 -11.03 -6.83 6.73
CA GLU A 71 -12.09 -5.87 7.03
C GLU A 71 -12.47 -5.07 5.78
N ARG A 72 -11.47 -4.64 5.00
CA ARG A 72 -11.68 -3.98 3.71
C ARG A 72 -12.38 -4.91 2.72
N TRP A 73 -12.00 -6.18 2.63
CA TRP A 73 -12.71 -7.16 1.80
C TRP A 73 -14.17 -7.34 2.20
N LYS A 74 -14.48 -7.36 3.50
CA LYS A 74 -15.88 -7.38 3.95
C LYS A 74 -16.63 -6.15 3.48
N LYS A 75 -16.04 -4.95 3.58
CA LYS A 75 -16.65 -3.71 3.07
C LYS A 75 -16.90 -3.77 1.57
N VAL A 76 -15.96 -4.28 0.76
CA VAL A 76 -16.11 -4.47 -0.69
C VAL A 76 -17.33 -5.34 -1.03
N VAL A 77 -17.53 -6.43 -0.27
CA VAL A 77 -18.65 -7.35 -0.49
C VAL A 77 -19.97 -6.67 -0.11
N THR A 78 -20.03 -6.02 1.05
CA THR A 78 -21.22 -5.30 1.53
C THR A 78 -21.58 -4.10 0.65
N SER A 79 -20.60 -3.44 0.03
CA SER A 79 -20.81 -2.33 -0.90
C SER A 79 -21.19 -2.76 -2.31
N TYR A 80 -21.39 -4.07 -2.57
CA TYR A 80 -21.59 -4.63 -3.91
C TYR A 80 -20.46 -4.23 -4.90
N GLY A 81 -19.24 -4.02 -4.39
CA GLY A 81 -18.10 -3.58 -5.18
C GLY A 81 -18.02 -2.08 -5.46
N GLN A 82 -18.85 -1.25 -4.80
CA GLN A 82 -18.68 0.21 -4.79
C GLN A 82 -17.51 0.63 -3.90
N TYR A 83 -16.96 1.82 -4.15
CA TYR A 83 -15.92 2.45 -3.34
C TYR A 83 -16.41 2.70 -1.89
N PHE A 84 -15.48 2.68 -0.93
CA PHE A 84 -15.75 2.95 0.47
C PHE A 84 -14.51 3.50 1.19
N ASP A 85 -14.75 4.31 2.23
CA ASP A 85 -13.68 4.84 3.10
C ASP A 85 -13.20 3.83 4.17
#